data_AF-A0A8C5PVT9-F1
#
_entry.id   AF-A0A8C5PVT9-F1
#
_cell.length_a   1.000
_cell.length_b   1.000
_cell.length_c   1.000
_cell.angle_alpha   90.00
_cell.angle_beta   90.00
_cell.angle_gamma   90.00
#
_symmetry.space_group_name_H-M   'P 1'
#
loop_
_entity.id
_entity.type
_entity.pdbx_description
1 polymer ?
#
loop_
_entity_poly.entity_id
_entity_poly.type
_entity_poly.pdbx_seq_one_letter_code
_entity_poly.pdbx_strand_id
1 'polypeptide(L)'
;MSSPIAGVPVEGLSLESIEESEAHRAAMELVIPTLSDIPPSSDLDLIFLKGIMESPMAHERLEVTRLEAVRENNLQLVQEILQDMSGIKDSSGVAGELQRILQEPHFQSLLQTHDSVASKNYETPPPSPLLDPTLNNQPVPPDAVRMVGVRKSSGEHLGVTFRVEGGELVIARILHGGVIDQQGLLHVGDVIREVNGKEVGSDPQALQDMLREASGSVVLKILPSYQEQHPLRQVFVKCHFGYDPSNDSLIPCKEAGLAFRAGDLLQIVNQEDPNWWQACLVKGGSAGLIPSQLLEEKRKAFVKRDGELTPNSSALCGSIGGKKKKRIMYVTTKNAEFDRHELLIYEEVARMPPFRRKTLILIGAQGVGRRSLKNKLLTHDSLRYGTTTPYTSRKRKEGEWDGQSYSFVSRAEMEQDIKAGRYLEHGEYEGNLYGTKISSIQEVVASGKMCVLDVNPQAVKVLRTAEFVPYIVFIGAPDFDTLKTNNQAAVEAGMASKQLTDGELLRIVDESDRIQQAYGHYFDLSLVNSDLDQSFQELLVALEKLRTEPQWVPVSWVY
;
A
#
# COMPACT_ATOMS: atom_id res chain seq x y z
N MET A 1 -9.66 -60.48 -30.38
CA MET A 1 -10.87 -59.67 -30.64
C MET A 1 -10.57 -58.24 -30.21
N SER A 2 -10.55 -57.35 -31.21
CA SER A 2 -10.93 -55.93 -31.14
C SER A 2 -10.15 -54.96 -30.24
N SER A 3 -9.16 -54.28 -30.84
CA SER A 3 -9.09 -52.83 -31.14
C SER A 3 -9.50 -51.73 -30.11
N PRO A 4 -8.96 -50.50 -30.27
CA PRO A 4 -8.70 -49.50 -29.23
C PRO A 4 -9.77 -48.38 -29.14
N ILE A 5 -9.72 -47.58 -28.06
CA ILE A 5 -10.46 -46.31 -27.90
C ILE A 5 -9.39 -45.20 -27.88
N ALA A 6 -9.11 -44.52 -29.00
CA ALA A 6 -9.82 -43.39 -29.61
C ALA A 6 -9.75 -42.11 -28.76
N GLY A 7 -9.04 -41.11 -29.30
CA GLY A 7 -8.80 -39.80 -28.70
C GLY A 7 -10.05 -38.92 -28.63
N VAL A 8 -10.00 -37.97 -27.70
CA VAL A 8 -11.00 -36.91 -27.54
C VAL A 8 -10.78 -35.86 -28.64
N PRO A 9 -11.81 -35.45 -29.39
CA PRO A 9 -11.70 -34.40 -30.41
C PRO A 9 -11.71 -33.02 -29.77
N VAL A 10 -10.91 -32.11 -30.33
CA VAL A 10 -10.96 -30.67 -30.08
C VAL A 10 -11.87 -30.07 -31.15
N GLU A 11 -13.10 -29.74 -30.78
CA GLU A 11 -14.03 -28.87 -31.53
C GLU A 11 -14.67 -27.92 -30.50
N GLY A 12 -14.87 -26.62 -30.73
CA GLY A 12 -14.63 -25.80 -31.90
C GLY A 12 -14.61 -24.32 -31.51
N LEU A 13 -13.89 -23.51 -32.29
CA LEU A 13 -14.03 -22.06 -32.26
C LEU A 13 -15.40 -21.70 -32.85
N SER A 14 -16.19 -20.90 -32.15
CA SER A 14 -17.50 -20.44 -32.62
C SER A 14 -17.34 -19.54 -33.86
N LEU A 15 -18.26 -19.65 -34.83
CA LEU A 15 -18.26 -18.81 -36.05
C LEU A 15 -18.27 -17.30 -35.73
N GLU A 16 -18.87 -16.89 -34.62
CA GLU A 16 -18.85 -15.49 -34.13
C GLU A 16 -17.44 -14.99 -33.79
N SER A 17 -16.54 -15.88 -33.33
CA SER A 17 -15.16 -15.52 -33.00
C SER A 17 -14.29 -15.21 -34.23
N ILE A 18 -14.67 -15.75 -35.39
CA ILE A 18 -13.98 -15.51 -36.66
C ILE A 18 -14.47 -14.19 -37.27
N GLU A 19 -15.78 -13.92 -37.23
CA GLU A 19 -16.37 -12.67 -37.74
C GLU A 19 -15.97 -11.43 -36.91
N GLU A 20 -15.88 -11.53 -35.58
CA GLU A 20 -15.39 -10.42 -34.73
C GLU A 20 -13.89 -10.13 -34.93
N SER A 21 -13.09 -11.16 -35.19
CA SER A 21 -11.65 -11.02 -35.49
C SER A 21 -11.41 -10.31 -36.83
N GLU A 22 -12.20 -10.63 -37.86
CA GLU A 22 -12.16 -9.94 -39.15
C GLU A 22 -12.66 -8.49 -39.04
N ALA A 23 -13.69 -8.21 -38.23
CA ALA A 23 -14.19 -6.86 -38.00
C ALA A 23 -13.17 -5.96 -37.26
N HIS A 24 -12.45 -6.50 -36.26
CA HIS A 24 -11.38 -5.78 -35.57
C HIS A 24 -10.17 -5.53 -36.47
N ARG A 25 -9.82 -6.49 -37.33
CA ARG A 25 -8.75 -6.34 -38.31
C ARG A 25 -9.10 -5.31 -39.38
N ALA A 26 -10.34 -5.29 -39.87
CA ALA A 26 -10.84 -4.30 -40.81
C ALA A 26 -10.91 -2.88 -40.20
N ALA A 27 -11.31 -2.76 -38.93
CA ALA A 27 -11.32 -1.49 -38.21
C ALA A 27 -9.90 -0.93 -37.99
N MET A 28 -8.91 -1.78 -37.71
CA MET A 28 -7.50 -1.35 -37.58
C MET A 28 -6.85 -1.04 -38.93
N GLU A 29 -7.17 -1.77 -40.01
CA GLU A 29 -6.71 -1.45 -41.37
C GLU A 29 -7.26 -0.11 -41.90
N LEU A 30 -8.40 0.37 -41.38
CA LEU A 30 -8.95 1.70 -41.69
C LEU A 30 -8.26 2.85 -40.93
N VAL A 31 -7.59 2.58 -39.80
CA VAL A 31 -6.97 3.61 -38.93
C VAL A 31 -5.49 3.85 -39.28
N ILE A 32 -4.80 2.82 -39.75
CA ILE A 32 -3.37 2.89 -40.12
C ILE A 32 -3.09 3.91 -41.25
N PRO A 33 -3.89 4.00 -42.33
CA PRO A 33 -3.71 5.01 -43.39
C PRO A 33 -3.88 6.44 -42.86
N THR A 34 -4.85 6.64 -41.97
CA THR A 34 -5.20 7.94 -41.39
C THR A 34 -4.10 8.50 -40.48
N LEU A 35 -3.30 7.63 -39.86
CA LEU A 35 -2.11 7.99 -39.09
C LEU A 35 -0.86 8.21 -39.97
N SER A 36 -0.85 7.74 -41.23
CA SER A 36 0.28 7.94 -42.15
C SER A 36 0.24 9.27 -42.90
N ASP A 37 -0.93 9.91 -42.99
CA ASP A 37 -1.12 11.23 -43.60
C ASP A 37 -0.83 12.40 -42.64
N ILE A 38 -0.53 12.13 -41.37
CA ILE A 38 -0.14 13.16 -40.40
C ILE A 38 1.34 13.52 -40.65
N PRO A 39 1.69 14.80 -40.92
CA PRO A 39 3.08 15.19 -41.18
C PRO A 39 3.95 14.85 -39.97
N PRO A 40 5.25 14.56 -40.16
CA PRO A 40 6.14 14.15 -39.07
C PRO A 40 6.30 15.28 -38.05
N SER A 41 5.46 15.29 -37.02
CA SER A 41 5.69 16.07 -35.81
C SER A 41 6.66 15.29 -34.92
N SER A 42 7.52 16.01 -34.21
CA SER A 42 8.50 15.47 -33.26
C SER A 42 7.87 14.95 -31.96
N ASP A 43 6.61 14.53 -32.01
CA ASP A 43 5.84 14.16 -30.83
C ASP A 43 6.09 12.70 -30.48
N LEU A 44 6.79 12.47 -29.38
CA LEU A 44 7.18 11.13 -28.93
C LEU A 44 5.97 10.20 -28.75
N ASP A 45 4.81 10.77 -28.42
CA ASP A 45 3.57 10.02 -28.18
C ASP A 45 2.96 9.46 -29.47
N LEU A 46 3.07 10.19 -30.59
CA LEU A 46 2.63 9.72 -31.91
C LEU A 46 3.55 8.62 -32.44
N ILE A 47 4.86 8.75 -32.21
CA ILE A 47 5.85 7.72 -32.57
C ILE A 47 5.65 6.46 -31.71
N PHE A 48 5.31 6.64 -30.43
CA PHE A 48 5.01 5.54 -29.51
C PHE A 48 3.71 4.81 -29.87
N LEU A 49 2.63 5.54 -30.17
CA LEU A 49 1.36 4.94 -30.63
C LEU A 49 1.56 4.15 -31.93
N LYS A 50 2.29 4.74 -32.89
CA LYS A 50 2.61 4.07 -34.15
C LYS A 50 3.43 2.79 -33.93
N GLY A 51 4.40 2.84 -33.02
CA GLY A 51 5.20 1.68 -32.62
C GLY A 51 4.42 0.58 -31.90
N ILE A 52 3.35 0.92 -31.17
CA ILE A 52 2.43 -0.06 -30.58
C ILE A 52 1.56 -0.72 -31.67
N MET A 53 1.02 0.08 -32.58
CA MET A 53 0.13 -0.40 -33.64
C MET A 53 0.83 -1.26 -34.70
N GLU A 54 2.10 -0.97 -34.99
CA GLU A 54 2.91 -1.74 -35.95
C GLU A 54 3.59 -2.99 -35.32
N SER A 55 3.44 -3.19 -34.00
CA SER A 55 4.05 -4.33 -33.30
C SER A 55 3.25 -5.61 -33.54
N PRO A 56 3.88 -6.71 -34.00
CA PRO A 56 3.22 -8.00 -34.19
C PRO A 56 2.67 -8.58 -32.87
N MET A 57 3.15 -8.11 -31.72
CA MET A 57 2.64 -8.55 -30.40
C MET A 57 1.31 -7.89 -29.99
N ALA A 58 0.95 -6.74 -30.57
CA ALA A 58 -0.38 -6.15 -30.36
C ALA A 58 -1.47 -6.99 -31.06
N HIS A 59 -1.10 -7.69 -32.12
CA HIS A 59 -1.97 -8.57 -32.90
C HIS A 59 -2.21 -9.94 -32.21
N GLU A 60 -1.37 -10.32 -31.24
CA GLU A 60 -1.32 -11.69 -30.70
C GLU A 60 -1.67 -11.79 -29.20
N ARG A 61 -2.00 -10.69 -28.50
CA ARG A 61 -2.18 -10.69 -27.03
C ARG A 61 -3.37 -9.91 -26.48
N LEU A 62 -4.46 -9.86 -27.24
CA LEU A 62 -5.79 -9.59 -26.67
C LEU A 62 -6.57 -10.90 -26.54
N GLU A 63 -5.95 -11.95 -25.98
CA GLU A 63 -6.75 -12.96 -25.27
C GLU A 63 -7.18 -12.32 -23.96
N VAL A 64 -8.24 -11.52 -24.06
CA VAL A 64 -9.07 -11.19 -22.90
C VAL A 64 -9.55 -12.54 -22.38
N THR A 65 -9.08 -12.96 -21.21
CA THR A 65 -9.64 -14.13 -20.53
C THR A 65 -11.11 -13.81 -20.28
N ARG A 66 -11.99 -14.20 -21.20
CA ARG A 66 -13.44 -14.07 -21.04
C ARG A 66 -13.80 -14.98 -19.88
N LEU A 67 -14.06 -14.39 -18.73
CA LEU A 67 -14.63 -15.11 -17.59
C LEU A 67 -16.03 -15.54 -18.03
N GLU A 68 -16.20 -16.83 -18.27
CA GLU A 68 -17.51 -17.42 -18.53
C GLU A 68 -18.14 -17.83 -17.21
N ALA A 69 -19.43 -17.56 -17.06
CA ALA A 69 -20.17 -17.97 -15.88
C ALA A 69 -20.21 -19.49 -15.81
N VAL A 70 -19.83 -20.06 -14.67
CA VAL A 70 -19.85 -21.52 -14.45
C VAL A 70 -21.27 -22.08 -14.55
N ARG A 71 -22.28 -21.27 -14.20
CA ARG A 71 -23.71 -21.59 -14.31
C ARG A 71 -24.54 -20.32 -14.27
N GLU A 72 -25.72 -20.35 -14.86
CA GLU A 72 -26.75 -19.30 -14.76
C GLU A 72 -27.94 -19.82 -13.94
N ASN A 73 -28.73 -18.92 -13.34
CA ASN A 73 -29.94 -19.23 -12.58
C ASN A 73 -29.71 -20.00 -11.27
N ASN A 74 -28.65 -19.66 -10.53
CA ASN A 74 -28.40 -20.22 -9.20
C ASN A 74 -29.51 -19.88 -8.20
N LEU A 75 -30.22 -18.77 -8.37
CA LEU A 75 -31.36 -18.39 -7.55
C LEU A 75 -32.51 -19.42 -7.67
N GLN A 76 -32.80 -19.86 -8.90
CA GLN A 76 -33.83 -20.86 -9.17
C GLN A 76 -33.43 -22.23 -8.60
N LEU A 77 -32.15 -22.59 -8.74
CA LEU A 77 -31.62 -23.83 -8.15
C LEU A 77 -31.79 -23.84 -6.62
N VAL A 78 -31.54 -22.71 -5.94
CA VAL A 78 -31.75 -22.61 -4.50
C VAL A 78 -33.23 -22.70 -4.13
N GLN A 79 -34.14 -22.18 -4.96
CA GLN A 79 -35.58 -22.36 -4.74
C GLN A 79 -36.03 -23.81 -4.87
N GLU A 80 -35.49 -24.55 -5.85
CA GLU A 80 -35.73 -25.99 -6.01
C GLU A 80 -35.21 -26.78 -4.79
N ILE A 81 -34.00 -26.49 -4.34
CA ILE A 81 -33.41 -27.11 -3.13
C ILE A 81 -34.27 -26.81 -1.91
N LEU A 82 -34.76 -25.58 -1.74
CA LEU A 82 -35.63 -25.19 -0.63
C LEU A 82 -36.99 -25.89 -0.69
N GLN A 83 -37.52 -26.13 -1.88
CA GLN A 83 -38.76 -26.88 -2.09
C GLN A 83 -38.59 -28.36 -1.73
N ASP A 84 -37.49 -28.98 -2.15
CA ASP A 84 -37.17 -30.37 -1.83
C ASP A 84 -36.88 -30.57 -0.33
N MET A 85 -36.25 -29.58 0.31
CA MET A 85 -35.95 -29.61 1.74
C MET A 85 -37.17 -29.36 2.64
N SER A 86 -38.27 -28.81 2.11
CA SER A 86 -39.46 -28.46 2.89
C SER A 86 -40.09 -29.66 3.61
N GLY A 87 -39.96 -30.87 3.06
CA GLY A 87 -40.45 -32.11 3.67
C GLY A 87 -39.54 -32.72 4.74
N ILE A 88 -38.29 -32.24 4.89
CA ILE A 88 -37.25 -32.82 5.77
C ILE A 88 -36.98 -31.92 6.99
N LYS A 89 -37.47 -30.67 6.95
CA LYS A 89 -37.20 -29.61 7.94
C LYS A 89 -37.44 -30.02 9.40
N ASP A 90 -38.50 -30.79 9.66
CA ASP A 90 -38.89 -31.19 11.02
C ASP A 90 -38.08 -32.40 11.54
N SER A 91 -37.28 -33.03 10.68
CA SER A 91 -36.53 -34.25 11.00
C SER A 91 -35.03 -34.04 11.22
N SER A 92 -34.47 -32.89 10.81
CA SER A 92 -33.03 -32.61 10.91
C SER A 92 -32.74 -31.14 11.18
N GLY A 93 -32.08 -30.86 12.32
CA GLY A 93 -31.65 -29.51 12.68
C GLY A 93 -30.65 -28.90 11.69
N VAL A 94 -29.84 -29.73 11.03
CA VAL A 94 -28.87 -29.30 10.00
C VAL A 94 -29.60 -28.85 8.73
N ALA A 95 -30.69 -29.55 8.34
CA ALA A 95 -31.51 -29.14 7.21
C ALA A 95 -32.22 -27.80 7.49
N GLY A 96 -32.68 -27.60 8.73
CA GLY A 96 -33.25 -26.32 9.17
C GLY A 96 -32.23 -25.17 9.17
N GLU A 97 -30.98 -25.43 9.54
CA GLU A 97 -29.90 -24.43 9.47
C GLU A 97 -29.54 -24.06 8.03
N LEU A 98 -29.37 -25.05 7.16
CA LEU A 98 -29.08 -24.81 5.74
C LEU A 98 -30.23 -24.04 5.06
N GLN A 99 -31.49 -24.39 5.36
CA GLN A 99 -32.63 -23.65 4.86
C GLN A 99 -32.62 -22.18 5.31
N ARG A 100 -32.26 -21.91 6.58
CA ARG A 100 -32.15 -20.54 7.09
C ARG A 100 -31.07 -19.75 6.36
N ILE A 101 -29.87 -20.32 6.17
CA ILE A 101 -28.76 -19.67 5.46
C ILE A 101 -29.15 -19.38 4.00
N LEU A 102 -29.74 -20.36 3.31
CA LEU A 102 -30.17 -20.20 1.93
C LEU A 102 -31.29 -19.16 1.78
N GLN A 103 -32.11 -18.95 2.81
CA GLN A 103 -33.18 -17.94 2.82
C GLN A 103 -32.72 -16.56 3.34
N GLU A 104 -31.46 -16.39 3.76
CA GLU A 104 -30.98 -15.09 4.23
C GLU A 104 -31.00 -14.05 3.09
N PRO A 105 -31.48 -12.81 3.36
CA PRO A 105 -31.58 -11.77 2.33
C PRO A 105 -30.26 -11.49 1.63
N HIS A 106 -29.15 -11.48 2.37
CA HIS A 106 -27.82 -11.22 1.80
C HIS A 106 -27.35 -12.34 0.87
N PHE A 107 -27.69 -13.59 1.20
CA PHE A 107 -27.33 -14.74 0.38
C PHE A 107 -28.16 -14.79 -0.91
N GLN A 108 -29.45 -14.50 -0.81
CA GLN A 108 -30.34 -14.36 -1.97
C GLN A 108 -29.91 -13.20 -2.89
N SER A 109 -29.58 -12.03 -2.32
CA SER A 109 -29.06 -10.89 -3.09
C SER A 109 -27.74 -11.19 -3.78
N LEU A 110 -26.84 -11.95 -3.14
CA LEU A 110 -25.57 -12.38 -3.74
C LEU A 110 -25.82 -13.28 -4.95
N LEU A 111 -26.73 -14.25 -4.85
CA LEU A 111 -27.09 -15.15 -5.95
C LEU A 111 -27.78 -14.40 -7.09
N GLN A 112 -28.67 -13.47 -6.77
CA GLN A 112 -29.33 -12.62 -7.77
C GLN A 112 -28.32 -11.73 -8.50
N THR A 113 -27.35 -11.16 -7.77
CA THR A 113 -26.27 -10.36 -8.37
C THR A 113 -25.39 -11.23 -9.25
N HIS A 114 -25.04 -12.43 -8.78
CA HIS A 114 -24.30 -13.41 -9.56
C HIS A 114 -25.04 -13.75 -10.86
N ASP A 115 -26.33 -14.08 -10.81
CA ASP A 115 -27.11 -14.46 -12.00
C ASP A 115 -27.29 -13.28 -12.97
N SER A 116 -27.42 -12.05 -12.47
CA SER A 116 -27.45 -10.82 -13.27
C SER A 116 -26.13 -10.60 -14.02
N VAL A 117 -24.99 -10.77 -13.33
CA VAL A 117 -23.66 -10.67 -13.93
C VAL A 117 -23.40 -11.81 -14.92
N ALA A 118 -23.81 -13.04 -14.57
CA ALA A 118 -23.67 -14.23 -15.39
C ALA A 118 -24.46 -14.12 -16.71
N SER A 119 -25.70 -13.61 -16.64
CA SER A 119 -26.58 -13.37 -17.80
C SER A 119 -26.20 -12.14 -18.62
N LYS A 120 -25.10 -11.44 -18.28
CA LYS A 120 -24.62 -10.22 -18.96
C LYS A 120 -25.71 -9.13 -19.09
N ASN A 121 -26.67 -9.11 -18.19
CA ASN A 121 -27.69 -8.07 -18.10
C ASN A 121 -27.10 -6.84 -17.41
N TYR A 122 -26.38 -6.01 -18.17
CA TYR A 122 -25.87 -4.73 -17.70
C TYR A 122 -26.97 -3.66 -17.74
N GLU A 123 -28.05 -3.84 -16.98
CA GLU A 123 -28.87 -2.71 -16.58
C GLU A 123 -28.25 -2.06 -15.34
N THR A 124 -28.11 -0.73 -15.37
CA THR A 124 -27.84 0.07 -14.18
C THR A 124 -28.89 -0.27 -13.13
N PRO A 125 -28.51 -0.75 -11.93
CA PRO A 125 -29.49 -1.20 -10.95
C PRO A 125 -30.36 -0.01 -10.49
N PRO A 126 -31.68 -0.19 -10.31
CA PRO A 126 -32.47 0.79 -9.61
C PRO A 126 -31.95 0.92 -8.15
N PRO A 127 -32.09 2.11 -7.53
CA PRO A 127 -31.63 2.34 -6.18
C PRO A 127 -32.25 1.35 -5.19
N SER A 128 -31.43 0.79 -4.31
CA SER A 128 -31.82 -0.19 -3.30
C SER A 128 -32.98 0.31 -2.42
N PRO A 129 -33.97 -0.55 -2.09
CA PRO A 129 -35.01 -0.18 -1.13
C PRO A 129 -34.39 0.01 0.26
N LEU A 130 -34.53 1.22 0.79
CA LEU A 130 -34.10 1.58 2.14
C LEU A 130 -34.87 0.75 3.17
N LEU A 131 -34.14 0.09 4.07
CA LEU A 131 -34.66 -0.30 5.38
C LEU A 131 -34.81 0.97 6.21
N ASP A 132 -36.04 1.26 6.63
CA ASP A 132 -36.43 2.42 7.43
C ASP A 132 -35.62 2.57 8.73
N PRO A 133 -35.07 3.77 8.96
CA PRO A 133 -35.09 4.40 10.26
C PRO A 133 -35.87 5.72 10.12
N THR A 134 -37.20 5.65 10.06
CA THR A 134 -38.04 6.80 10.38
C THR A 134 -37.63 7.25 11.80
N LEU A 135 -37.02 8.41 12.03
CA LEU A 135 -37.51 9.74 11.70
C LEU A 135 -36.32 10.73 11.63
N ASN A 136 -35.96 11.22 10.43
CA ASN A 136 -35.79 12.66 10.15
C ASN A 136 -35.20 13.05 8.79
N ASN A 137 -34.76 12.12 7.93
CA ASN A 137 -34.20 12.50 6.63
C ASN A 137 -35.14 12.09 5.49
N GLN A 138 -36.14 12.93 5.19
CA GLN A 138 -36.73 12.92 3.85
C GLN A 138 -35.73 13.56 2.88
N PRO A 139 -35.45 12.97 1.71
CA PRO A 139 -34.71 13.64 0.64
C PRO A 139 -35.55 14.84 0.19
N VAL A 140 -34.99 16.03 0.41
CA VAL A 140 -35.56 17.29 -0.04
C VAL A 140 -35.52 17.30 -1.58
N PRO A 141 -36.53 17.82 -2.30
CA PRO A 141 -36.55 17.83 -3.77
C PRO A 141 -35.29 18.48 -4.41
N PRO A 142 -34.92 18.12 -5.65
CA PRO A 142 -33.76 18.69 -6.34
C PRO A 142 -33.81 20.23 -6.51
N ASP A 143 -35.00 20.82 -6.50
CA ASP A 143 -35.21 22.28 -6.56
C ASP A 143 -35.51 22.92 -5.20
N ALA A 144 -35.49 22.14 -4.12
CA ALA A 144 -35.85 22.67 -2.82
C ALA A 144 -34.67 23.43 -2.21
N VAL A 145 -34.90 24.73 -2.13
CA VAL A 145 -33.98 25.73 -1.62
C VAL A 145 -33.74 25.53 -0.13
N ARG A 146 -32.47 25.50 0.28
CA ARG A 146 -32.04 25.42 1.67
C ARG A 146 -31.61 26.80 2.18
N MET A 147 -32.12 27.18 3.34
CA MET A 147 -31.70 28.40 4.04
C MET A 147 -30.61 28.05 5.05
N VAL A 148 -29.45 28.69 4.95
CA VAL A 148 -28.29 28.45 5.80
C VAL A 148 -27.92 29.73 6.54
N GLY A 149 -27.91 29.67 7.87
CA GLY A 149 -27.45 30.78 8.71
C GLY A 149 -25.98 30.61 9.07
N VAL A 150 -25.12 31.50 8.60
CA VAL A 150 -23.69 31.50 8.86
C VAL A 150 -23.35 32.66 9.79
N ARG A 151 -22.62 32.39 10.88
CA ARG A 151 -22.11 33.45 11.77
C ARG A 151 -20.70 33.86 11.35
N LYS A 152 -20.49 35.16 11.13
CA LYS A 152 -19.22 35.75 10.66
C LYS A 152 -18.88 37.03 11.44
N SER A 153 -17.61 37.19 11.83
CA SER A 153 -17.09 38.43 12.44
C SER A 153 -16.89 39.52 11.37
N SER A 154 -16.95 40.81 11.76
CA SER A 154 -16.73 41.91 10.80
C SER A 154 -15.34 41.81 10.15
N GLY A 155 -15.29 41.83 8.81
CA GLY A 155 -14.05 41.70 8.04
C GLY A 155 -13.54 40.27 7.80
N GLU A 156 -14.12 39.25 8.44
CA GLU A 156 -13.71 37.84 8.30
C GLU A 156 -14.17 37.24 6.97
N HIS A 157 -13.42 36.31 6.37
CA HIS A 157 -13.84 35.63 5.15
C HIS A 157 -14.58 34.34 5.49
N LEU A 158 -15.58 33.97 4.69
CA LEU A 158 -16.29 32.70 4.88
C LEU A 158 -15.38 31.47 4.63
N GLY A 159 -14.23 31.66 3.96
CA GLY A 159 -13.33 30.57 3.61
C GLY A 159 -13.88 29.73 2.46
N VAL A 160 -14.53 30.37 1.47
CA VAL A 160 -15.05 29.69 0.28
C VAL A 160 -14.60 30.42 -0.97
N THR A 161 -14.44 29.68 -2.06
CA THR A 161 -14.19 30.22 -3.40
C THR A 161 -15.38 29.91 -4.29
N PHE A 162 -15.67 30.79 -5.23
CA PHE A 162 -16.81 30.68 -6.14
C PHE A 162 -16.33 30.55 -7.59
N ARG A 163 -17.09 29.81 -8.39
CA ARG A 163 -16.98 29.80 -9.85
C ARG A 163 -18.35 30.12 -10.46
N VAL A 164 -18.34 30.66 -11.68
CA VAL A 164 -19.57 30.88 -12.44
C VAL A 164 -19.79 29.67 -13.34
N GLU A 165 -20.93 28.99 -13.20
CA GLU A 165 -21.31 27.83 -13.99
C GLU A 165 -22.77 28.00 -14.43
N GLY A 166 -23.04 27.99 -15.74
CA GLY A 166 -24.40 28.20 -16.27
C GLY A 166 -25.03 29.57 -15.95
N GLY A 167 -24.22 30.57 -15.57
CA GLY A 167 -24.71 31.88 -15.11
C GLY A 167 -25.03 31.93 -13.60
N GLU A 168 -24.75 30.85 -12.87
CA GLU A 168 -24.97 30.74 -11.42
C GLU A 168 -23.64 30.71 -10.66
N LEU A 169 -23.65 31.22 -9.43
CA LEU A 169 -22.47 31.21 -8.56
C LEU A 169 -22.45 29.95 -7.72
N VAL A 170 -21.53 29.06 -8.07
CA VAL A 170 -21.34 27.74 -7.46
C VAL A 170 -20.13 27.78 -6.53
N ILE A 171 -20.25 27.20 -5.35
CA ILE A 171 -19.12 27.02 -4.43
C ILE A 171 -18.11 26.06 -5.08
N ALA A 172 -16.93 26.57 -5.40
CA ALA A 172 -15.88 25.81 -6.07
C ALA A 172 -14.97 25.07 -5.08
N ARG A 173 -14.65 25.69 -3.94
CA ARG A 173 -13.78 25.12 -2.91
C ARG A 173 -14.14 25.71 -1.55
N ILE A 174 -14.04 24.89 -0.50
CA ILE A 174 -14.09 25.32 0.90
C ILE A 174 -12.66 25.23 1.45
N LEU A 175 -12.19 26.30 2.07
CA LEU A 175 -10.86 26.41 2.66
C LEU A 175 -10.90 25.86 4.09
N HIS A 176 -10.05 24.87 4.34
CA HIS A 176 -9.94 24.23 5.65
C HIS A 176 -9.56 25.24 6.75
N GLY A 177 -10.23 25.18 7.90
CA GLY A 177 -10.10 26.14 9.00
C GLY A 177 -10.91 27.42 8.86
N GLY A 178 -11.58 27.66 7.71
CA GLY A 178 -12.48 28.79 7.50
C GLY A 178 -13.84 28.65 8.23
N VAL A 179 -14.62 29.73 8.29
CA VAL A 179 -15.93 29.76 8.98
C VAL A 179 -16.87 28.66 8.48
N ILE A 180 -16.90 28.44 7.17
CA ILE A 180 -17.76 27.43 6.56
C ILE A 180 -17.27 26.01 6.83
N ASP A 181 -15.96 25.78 6.81
CA ASP A 181 -15.37 24.47 7.15
C ASP A 181 -15.66 24.09 8.61
N GLN A 182 -15.57 25.05 9.54
CA GLN A 182 -15.86 24.82 10.96
C GLN A 182 -17.35 24.56 11.24
N GLN A 183 -18.25 25.18 10.47
CA GLN A 183 -19.70 25.04 10.67
C GLN A 183 -20.30 23.87 9.90
N GLY A 184 -19.67 23.44 8.79
CA GLY A 184 -20.12 22.31 7.97
C GLY A 184 -21.49 22.51 7.30
N LEU A 185 -21.90 23.76 7.08
CA LEU A 185 -23.26 24.09 6.62
C LEU A 185 -23.40 24.28 5.11
N LEU A 186 -22.30 24.52 4.40
CA LEU A 186 -22.25 24.64 2.94
C LEU A 186 -21.29 23.60 2.38
N HIS A 187 -21.52 23.19 1.14
CA HIS A 187 -20.72 22.19 0.46
C HIS A 187 -20.23 22.68 -0.91
N VAL A 188 -19.15 22.07 -1.39
CA VAL A 188 -18.69 22.28 -2.76
C VAL A 188 -19.80 21.83 -3.72
N GLY A 189 -20.11 22.68 -4.70
CA GLY A 189 -21.23 22.49 -5.63
C GLY A 189 -22.52 23.21 -5.22
N ASP A 190 -22.67 23.66 -3.96
CA ASP A 190 -23.86 24.44 -3.58
C ASP A 190 -23.92 25.76 -4.38
N VAL A 191 -25.11 26.11 -4.86
CA VAL A 191 -25.34 27.35 -5.61
C VAL A 191 -25.93 28.40 -4.68
N ILE A 192 -25.32 29.59 -4.62
CA ILE A 192 -25.85 30.70 -3.81
C ILE A 192 -26.83 31.53 -4.64
N ARG A 193 -28.09 31.61 -4.19
CA ARG A 193 -29.16 32.41 -4.81
C ARG A 193 -29.37 33.76 -4.14
N GLU A 194 -29.36 33.80 -2.81
CA GLU A 194 -29.57 35.04 -2.06
C GLU A 194 -28.62 35.14 -0.86
N VAL A 195 -28.21 36.37 -0.55
CA VAL A 195 -27.49 36.73 0.68
C VAL A 195 -28.32 37.79 1.40
N ASN A 196 -28.77 37.48 2.62
CA ASN A 196 -29.61 38.37 3.43
C ASN A 196 -30.86 38.89 2.69
N GLY A 197 -31.47 38.06 1.84
CA GLY A 197 -32.64 38.41 1.03
C GLY A 197 -32.35 39.25 -0.22
N LYS A 198 -31.08 39.51 -0.54
CA LYS A 198 -30.68 40.09 -1.83
C LYS A 198 -30.28 38.99 -2.80
N GLU A 199 -30.87 38.99 -3.99
CA GLU A 199 -30.47 38.07 -5.07
C GLU A 199 -29.01 38.28 -5.47
N VAL A 200 -28.34 37.16 -5.67
CA VAL A 200 -26.97 37.12 -6.15
C VAL A 200 -27.00 36.92 -7.66
N GLY A 201 -26.45 37.89 -8.41
CA GLY A 201 -26.26 37.78 -9.85
C GLY A 201 -25.10 36.84 -10.22
N SER A 202 -24.70 36.84 -11.48
CA SER A 202 -23.61 36.01 -12.00
C SER A 202 -22.20 36.56 -11.72
N ASP A 203 -22.08 37.70 -11.04
CA ASP A 203 -20.79 38.36 -10.78
C ASP A 203 -20.21 37.94 -9.41
N PRO A 204 -19.06 37.21 -9.40
CA PRO A 204 -18.40 36.83 -8.15
C PRO A 204 -17.94 38.03 -7.31
N GLN A 205 -17.60 39.15 -7.94
CA GLN A 205 -17.10 40.34 -7.23
C GLN A 205 -18.21 40.99 -6.41
N ALA A 206 -19.39 41.14 -7.00
CA ALA A 206 -20.59 41.61 -6.31
C ALA A 206 -20.95 40.71 -5.10
N LEU A 207 -20.86 39.39 -5.23
CA LEU A 207 -21.08 38.47 -4.11
C LEU A 207 -20.03 38.66 -3.01
N GLN A 208 -18.75 38.80 -3.36
CA GLN A 208 -17.70 39.07 -2.39
C GLN A 208 -17.93 40.37 -1.62
N ASP A 209 -18.37 41.43 -2.30
CA ASP A 209 -18.63 42.71 -1.66
C ASP A 209 -19.87 42.64 -0.75
N MET A 210 -20.95 41.97 -1.18
CA MET A 210 -22.10 41.68 -0.30
C MET A 210 -21.72 40.89 0.94
N LEU A 211 -20.88 39.86 0.79
CA LEU A 211 -20.39 39.06 1.91
C LEU A 211 -19.41 39.82 2.78
N ARG A 212 -18.65 40.78 2.24
CA ARG A 212 -17.71 41.63 2.97
C ARG A 212 -18.45 42.63 3.86
N GLU A 213 -19.50 43.26 3.33
CA GLU A 213 -20.36 44.21 4.05
C GLU A 213 -21.24 43.53 5.11
N ALA A 214 -21.60 42.26 4.90
CA ALA A 214 -22.36 41.48 5.87
C ALA A 214 -21.49 41.11 7.09
N SER A 215 -22.00 41.38 8.30
CA SER A 215 -21.40 41.00 9.58
C SER A 215 -22.45 40.47 10.55
N GLY A 216 -22.06 39.58 11.45
CA GLY A 216 -22.98 38.91 12.36
C GLY A 216 -23.61 37.66 11.73
N SER A 217 -24.95 37.61 11.68
CA SER A 217 -25.70 36.49 11.11
C SER A 217 -25.99 36.72 9.64
N VAL A 218 -25.28 35.99 8.76
CA VAL A 218 -25.51 35.99 7.31
C VAL A 218 -26.44 34.86 6.96
N VAL A 219 -27.57 35.16 6.33
CA VAL A 219 -28.53 34.14 5.88
C VAL A 219 -28.34 33.94 4.38
N LEU A 220 -27.99 32.72 3.99
CA LEU A 220 -27.78 32.32 2.61
C LEU A 220 -28.94 31.45 2.15
N LYS A 221 -29.48 31.77 0.98
CA LYS A 221 -30.44 30.92 0.28
C LYS A 221 -29.68 30.16 -0.78
N ILE A 222 -29.63 28.84 -0.69
CA ILE A 222 -28.83 28.00 -1.56
C ILE A 222 -29.66 26.92 -2.24
N LEU A 223 -29.25 26.51 -3.43
CA LEU A 223 -29.64 25.22 -4.01
C LEU A 223 -28.55 24.22 -3.63
N PRO A 224 -28.87 23.20 -2.80
CA PRO A 224 -27.90 22.20 -2.43
C PRO A 224 -27.52 21.36 -3.66
N SER A 225 -26.22 21.14 -3.86
CA SER A 225 -25.78 20.11 -4.80
C SER A 225 -26.03 18.75 -4.14
N TYR A 226 -27.02 18.00 -4.64
CA TYR A 226 -27.23 16.60 -4.25
C TYR A 226 -26.15 15.72 -4.90
N GLN A 227 -24.88 15.99 -4.58
CA GLN A 227 -23.85 14.99 -4.68
C GLN A 227 -23.86 14.25 -3.35
N GLU A 228 -24.20 12.95 -3.39
CA GLU A 228 -23.92 12.04 -2.28
C GLU A 228 -22.47 12.27 -1.85
N GLN A 229 -22.30 12.82 -0.65
CA GLN A 229 -20.98 12.99 -0.07
C GLN A 229 -20.43 11.58 0.14
N HIS A 230 -19.57 11.16 -0.77
CA HIS A 230 -18.56 10.20 -0.40
C HIS A 230 -17.74 10.93 0.66
N PRO A 231 -17.73 10.46 1.93
CA PRO A 231 -16.85 11.06 2.91
C PRO A 231 -15.47 11.10 2.30
N LEU A 232 -14.88 12.31 2.21
CA LEU A 232 -13.54 12.48 1.66
C LEU A 232 -12.65 11.46 2.35
N ARG A 233 -12.09 10.53 1.56
CA ARG A 233 -11.21 9.49 2.09
C ARG A 233 -10.09 10.20 2.82
N GLN A 234 -10.05 10.06 4.14
CA GLN A 234 -8.98 10.64 4.93
C GLN A 234 -7.70 9.88 4.56
N VAL A 235 -6.80 10.56 3.85
CA VAL A 235 -5.52 10.00 3.44
C VAL A 235 -4.49 10.38 4.49
N PHE A 236 -3.88 9.38 5.13
CA PHE A 236 -2.75 9.58 6.03
C PHE A 236 -1.51 8.99 5.39
N VAL A 237 -0.39 9.70 5.52
CA VAL A 237 0.90 9.24 4.99
C VAL A 237 1.99 9.28 6.05
N LYS A 238 2.88 8.30 6.02
CA LYS A 238 4.17 8.32 6.71
C LYS A 238 5.23 8.91 5.78
N CYS A 239 5.98 9.89 6.27
CA CYS A 239 7.06 10.53 5.52
C CYS A 239 8.34 9.71 5.61
N HIS A 240 9.03 9.51 4.49
CA HIS A 240 10.30 8.75 4.43
C HIS A 240 11.51 9.64 4.12
N PHE A 241 11.35 10.96 4.26
CA PHE A 241 12.40 11.96 4.15
C PHE A 241 12.08 13.17 5.05
N GLY A 242 13.06 14.04 5.27
CA GLY A 242 12.86 15.31 5.97
C GLY A 242 12.67 16.45 4.98
N TYR A 243 11.78 17.38 5.32
CA TYR A 243 11.50 18.57 4.53
C TYR A 243 11.59 19.83 5.39
N ASP A 244 12.37 20.80 4.91
CA ASP A 244 12.49 22.13 5.50
C ASP A 244 12.10 23.18 4.44
N PRO A 245 10.92 23.80 4.57
CA PRO A 245 10.45 24.83 3.64
C PRO A 245 11.36 26.04 3.52
N SER A 246 12.16 26.34 4.55
CA SER A 246 13.06 27.51 4.54
C SER A 246 14.16 27.37 3.49
N ASN A 247 14.59 26.12 3.25
CA ASN A 247 15.63 25.75 2.27
C ASN A 247 15.06 25.53 0.86
N ASP A 248 13.74 25.54 0.70
CA ASP A 248 13.11 25.29 -0.59
C ASP A 248 12.91 26.60 -1.36
N SER A 249 13.54 26.72 -2.53
CA SER A 249 13.38 27.88 -3.41
C SER A 249 12.18 27.77 -4.34
N LEU A 250 11.58 26.59 -4.46
CA LEU A 250 10.44 26.33 -5.36
C LEU A 250 9.09 26.46 -4.66
N ILE A 251 9.07 26.58 -3.33
CA ILE A 251 7.83 26.74 -2.57
C ILE A 251 7.18 28.11 -2.88
N PRO A 252 5.86 28.15 -3.16
CA PRO A 252 5.18 29.41 -3.50
C PRO A 252 5.22 30.44 -2.37
N CYS A 253 5.12 30.00 -1.12
CA CYS A 253 5.15 30.82 0.08
C CYS A 253 5.82 30.03 1.21
N LYS A 254 7.00 30.49 1.66
CA LYS A 254 7.80 29.79 2.67
C LYS A 254 7.11 29.72 4.02
N GLU A 255 6.37 30.77 4.35
CA GLU A 255 5.61 30.91 5.60
C GLU A 255 4.44 29.93 5.67
N ALA A 256 3.91 29.53 4.52
CA ALA A 256 2.85 28.52 4.41
C ALA A 256 3.40 27.08 4.38
N GLY A 257 4.72 26.89 4.36
CA GLY A 257 5.34 25.57 4.28
C GLY A 257 5.23 24.79 5.59
N LEU A 258 4.92 23.50 5.49
CA LEU A 258 4.90 22.58 6.63
C LEU A 258 6.22 21.79 6.68
N ALA A 259 7.05 22.08 7.67
CA ALA A 259 8.25 21.29 7.95
C ALA A 259 7.90 19.93 8.59
N PHE A 260 8.62 18.88 8.18
CA PHE A 260 8.48 17.55 8.79
C PHE A 260 9.79 16.77 8.71
N ARG A 261 9.90 15.71 9.52
CA ARG A 261 11.03 14.77 9.53
C ARG A 261 10.63 13.42 8.96
N ALA A 262 11.61 12.63 8.56
CA ALA A 262 11.38 11.23 8.24
C ALA A 262 10.76 10.52 9.46
N GLY A 263 9.68 9.77 9.24
CA GLY A 263 8.87 9.12 10.26
C GLY A 263 7.65 9.91 10.72
N ASP A 264 7.56 11.22 10.44
CA ASP A 264 6.35 12.00 10.77
C ASP A 264 5.13 11.51 9.99
N LEU A 265 3.97 11.57 10.63
CA LEU A 265 2.68 11.21 10.08
C LEU A 265 1.90 12.48 9.71
N LEU A 266 1.43 12.52 8.47
CA LEU A 266 0.67 13.63 7.92
C LEU A 266 -0.72 13.17 7.52
N GLN A 267 -1.72 14.00 7.82
CA GLN A 267 -3.03 13.90 7.19
C GLN A 267 -3.01 14.79 5.95
N ILE A 268 -3.29 14.21 4.79
CA ILE A 268 -3.40 14.94 3.55
C ILE A 268 -4.79 15.58 3.48
N VAL A 269 -4.81 16.89 3.29
CA VAL A 269 -6.01 17.72 3.22
C VAL A 269 -6.41 17.97 1.77
N ASN A 270 -5.43 18.27 0.90
CA ASN A 270 -5.67 18.54 -0.52
C ASN A 270 -4.47 18.09 -1.39
N GLN A 271 -4.76 17.41 -2.51
CA GLN A 271 -3.79 16.92 -3.51
C GLN A 271 -4.01 17.49 -4.92
N GLU A 272 -4.91 18.47 -5.09
CA GLU A 272 -5.28 19.02 -6.41
C GLU A 272 -4.10 19.66 -7.14
N ASP A 273 -3.17 20.28 -6.42
CA ASP A 273 -1.94 20.80 -7.03
C ASP A 273 -0.92 19.66 -7.21
N PRO A 274 -0.43 19.42 -8.44
CA PRO A 274 0.46 18.31 -8.75
C PRO A 274 1.87 18.47 -8.19
N ASN A 275 2.23 19.64 -7.67
CA ASN A 275 3.54 19.94 -7.10
C ASN A 275 3.48 20.18 -5.59
N TRP A 276 2.40 20.77 -5.07
CA TRP A 276 2.29 21.22 -3.67
C TRP A 276 1.01 20.72 -3.00
N TRP A 277 1.13 19.72 -2.14
CA TRP A 277 -0.01 19.24 -1.37
C TRP A 277 -0.23 20.08 -0.10
N GLN A 278 -1.47 20.13 0.37
CA GLN A 278 -1.79 20.63 1.70
C GLN A 278 -1.91 19.47 2.67
N ALA A 279 -1.21 19.55 3.78
CA ALA A 279 -1.23 18.53 4.81
C ALA A 279 -1.14 19.16 6.20
N CYS A 280 -1.50 18.40 7.23
CA CYS A 280 -1.24 18.76 8.62
C CYS A 280 -0.60 17.58 9.36
N LEU A 281 0.13 17.88 10.43
CA LEU A 281 0.73 16.87 11.30
C LEU A 281 -0.36 16.20 12.13
N VAL A 282 -0.34 14.86 12.20
CA VAL A 282 -1.32 14.09 13.00
C VAL A 282 -1.23 14.42 14.49
N LYS A 283 -0.05 14.82 14.98
CA LYS A 283 0.17 15.29 16.36
C LYS A 283 -0.46 16.67 16.67
N GLY A 284 -1.12 17.28 15.69
CA GLY A 284 -1.75 18.59 15.77
C GLY A 284 -0.97 19.68 15.03
N GLY A 285 -1.66 20.77 14.68
CA GLY A 285 -1.11 21.91 13.95
C GLY A 285 -2.05 22.41 12.86
N SER A 286 -1.73 23.56 12.25
CA SER A 286 -2.43 24.06 11.07
C SER A 286 -1.98 23.32 9.81
N ALA A 287 -2.84 23.32 8.78
CA ALA A 287 -2.44 22.84 7.47
C ALA A 287 -1.34 23.75 6.87
N GLY A 288 -0.42 23.14 6.12
CA GLY A 288 0.61 23.84 5.38
C GLY A 288 1.01 23.07 4.11
N LEU A 289 1.84 23.70 3.29
CA LEU A 289 2.29 23.17 2.01
C LEU A 289 3.46 22.20 2.20
N ILE A 290 3.32 21.03 1.59
CA ILE A 290 4.38 20.03 1.47
C ILE A 290 4.63 19.74 -0.02
N PRO A 291 5.85 19.34 -0.40
CA PRO A 291 6.08 18.84 -1.75
C PRO A 291 5.20 17.61 -2.01
N SER A 292 4.53 17.60 -3.14
CA SER A 292 3.80 16.42 -3.61
C SER A 292 4.77 15.25 -3.86
N GLN A 293 4.21 14.05 -3.92
CA GLN A 293 4.97 12.88 -4.35
C GLN A 293 5.65 13.10 -5.71
N LEU A 294 4.93 13.62 -6.71
CA LEU A 294 5.47 13.87 -8.04
C LEU A 294 6.64 14.86 -8.05
N LEU A 295 6.54 15.94 -7.27
CA LEU A 295 7.62 16.95 -7.18
C LEU A 295 8.87 16.35 -6.56
N GLU A 296 8.72 15.57 -5.49
CA GLU A 296 9.85 14.97 -4.79
C GLU A 296 10.48 13.82 -5.60
N GLU A 297 9.69 13.05 -6.34
CA GLU A 297 10.20 12.07 -7.32
C GLU A 297 11.07 12.76 -8.39
N LYS A 298 10.60 13.88 -8.95
CA LYS A 298 11.38 14.68 -9.90
C LYS A 298 12.69 15.15 -9.28
N ARG A 299 12.65 15.74 -8.07
CA ARG A 299 13.85 16.20 -7.36
C ARG A 299 14.88 15.08 -7.20
N LYS A 300 14.45 13.89 -6.78
CA LYS A 300 15.34 12.75 -6.56
C LYS A 300 15.80 12.08 -7.85
N ALA A 301 15.05 12.19 -8.95
CA ALA A 301 15.44 11.67 -10.26
C ALA A 301 16.53 12.52 -10.95
N PHE A 302 16.55 13.84 -10.72
CA PHE A 302 17.53 14.75 -11.34
C PHE A 302 18.81 14.96 -10.51
N VAL A 303 18.86 14.48 -9.27
CA VAL A 303 20.08 14.48 -8.47
C VAL A 303 20.98 13.34 -8.95
N LYS A 304 22.09 13.67 -9.62
CA LYS A 304 23.24 12.75 -9.69
C LYS A 304 23.62 12.42 -8.26
N ARG A 305 23.40 11.18 -7.82
CA ARG A 305 23.89 10.73 -6.52
C ARG A 305 25.42 10.71 -6.56
N ASP A 306 26.05 11.69 -5.93
CA ASP A 306 27.49 11.68 -5.69
C ASP A 306 27.85 10.45 -4.85
N GLY A 307 28.65 9.55 -5.42
CA GLY A 307 29.07 8.32 -4.75
C GLY A 307 29.75 7.26 -5.62
N GLU A 308 29.68 7.34 -6.95
CA GLU A 308 30.38 6.41 -7.85
C GLU A 308 31.33 7.15 -8.79
N LEU A 309 32.36 7.78 -8.21
CA LEU A 309 33.62 8.00 -8.93
C LEU A 309 34.40 6.68 -8.95
N THR A 310 33.98 5.76 -9.82
CA THR A 310 34.92 4.75 -10.32
C THR A 310 35.77 5.42 -11.41
N PRO A 311 37.10 5.51 -11.26
CA PRO A 311 37.92 6.29 -12.18
C PRO A 311 38.26 5.47 -13.43
N ASN A 312 37.26 4.98 -14.18
CA ASN A 312 37.52 4.21 -15.42
C ASN A 312 36.37 4.16 -16.44
N SER A 313 35.60 5.24 -16.63
CA SER A 313 34.81 5.37 -17.87
C SER A 313 34.72 6.81 -18.35
N SER A 314 35.79 7.23 -19.02
CA SER A 314 35.74 8.34 -19.97
C SER A 314 35.01 7.90 -21.24
N ALA A 315 34.33 8.89 -21.87
CA ALA A 315 33.72 8.87 -23.21
C ALA A 315 32.37 8.14 -23.34
N LEU A 316 31.38 8.55 -24.11
CA LEU A 316 30.98 9.77 -24.84
C LEU A 316 29.59 9.42 -25.44
N CYS A 317 28.75 10.41 -25.69
CA CYS A 317 27.59 10.44 -26.62
C CYS A 317 27.09 9.14 -27.31
N GLY A 318 25.79 8.84 -27.18
CA GLY A 318 24.90 8.36 -28.26
C GLY A 318 25.16 6.97 -28.86
N SER A 319 24.35 5.97 -28.46
CA SER A 319 23.92 4.89 -29.37
C SER A 319 22.67 4.18 -28.85
N ILE A 320 21.63 4.24 -29.66
CA ILE A 320 20.37 3.52 -29.54
C ILE A 320 20.66 2.03 -29.74
N GLY A 321 20.51 1.24 -28.67
CA GLY A 321 20.59 -0.21 -28.72
C GLY A 321 19.47 -0.80 -27.89
N GLY A 322 18.37 -1.17 -28.54
CA GLY A 322 17.20 -1.81 -27.92
C GLY A 322 17.56 -3.15 -27.27
N LYS A 323 17.82 -3.13 -25.96
CA LYS A 323 17.86 -4.36 -25.17
C LYS A 323 16.42 -4.73 -24.82
N LYS A 324 15.97 -5.88 -25.34
CA LYS A 324 14.70 -6.54 -24.98
C LYS A 324 14.53 -6.49 -23.46
N LYS A 325 13.44 -5.86 -23.00
CA LYS A 325 13.05 -5.78 -21.58
C LYS A 325 12.88 -7.22 -21.08
N LYS A 326 13.92 -7.81 -20.47
CA LYS A 326 13.79 -9.08 -19.76
C LYS A 326 12.87 -8.82 -18.57
N ARG A 327 11.75 -9.55 -18.49
CA ARG A 327 10.98 -9.67 -17.25
C ARG A 327 11.88 -10.40 -16.25
N ILE A 328 12.56 -9.66 -15.39
CA ILE A 328 13.40 -10.23 -14.34
C ILE A 328 12.49 -10.44 -13.13
N MET A 329 12.30 -11.70 -12.73
CA MET A 329 11.66 -12.04 -11.45
C MET A 329 12.55 -11.51 -10.32
N TYR A 330 11.95 -10.90 -9.30
CA TYR A 330 12.71 -10.38 -8.16
C TYR A 330 13.44 -11.52 -7.44
N VAL A 331 14.77 -11.43 -7.36
CA VAL A 331 15.62 -12.37 -6.61
C VAL A 331 16.43 -11.56 -5.61
N THR A 332 16.13 -11.76 -4.33
CA THR A 332 16.70 -11.05 -3.17
C THR A 332 18.25 -11.03 -3.15
N THR A 333 18.89 -12.05 -3.72
CA THR A 333 20.36 -12.17 -3.73
C THR A 333 21.07 -11.38 -4.83
N LYS A 334 20.36 -10.94 -5.89
CA LYS A 334 20.98 -10.38 -7.11
C LYS A 334 20.50 -8.97 -7.48
N ASN A 335 19.52 -8.42 -6.76
CA ASN A 335 18.84 -7.19 -7.15
C ASN A 335 19.14 -5.98 -6.24
N ALA A 336 20.20 -6.05 -5.41
CA ALA A 336 20.63 -4.96 -4.53
C ALA A 336 20.81 -3.61 -5.24
N GLU A 337 21.15 -3.61 -6.54
CA GLU A 337 21.19 -2.39 -7.35
C GLU A 337 19.80 -1.80 -7.59
N PHE A 338 18.78 -2.59 -7.95
CA PHE A 338 17.40 -2.10 -8.09
C PHE A 338 16.86 -1.59 -6.76
N ASP A 339 17.25 -2.23 -5.65
CA ASP A 339 16.85 -1.83 -4.31
C ASP A 339 17.36 -0.45 -3.92
N ARG A 340 18.50 -0.01 -4.48
CA ARG A 340 18.99 1.38 -4.33
C ARG A 340 18.12 2.42 -5.03
N HIS A 341 17.29 2.01 -6.00
CA HIS A 341 16.49 2.89 -6.85
C HIS A 341 15.01 3.00 -6.42
N GLU A 342 14.58 2.26 -5.38
CA GLU A 342 13.24 2.39 -4.82
C GLU A 342 13.14 3.70 -4.01
N LEU A 343 12.38 4.67 -4.52
CA LEU A 343 12.16 5.95 -3.87
C LEU A 343 10.89 5.89 -3.03
N LEU A 344 11.02 5.51 -1.75
CA LEU A 344 9.91 5.65 -0.80
C LEU A 344 9.90 7.09 -0.28
N ILE A 345 8.87 7.86 -0.61
CA ILE A 345 8.73 9.29 -0.26
C ILE A 345 7.62 9.45 0.78
N TYR A 346 6.41 9.05 0.39
CA TYR A 346 5.24 8.95 1.24
C TYR A 346 4.71 7.53 1.16
N GLU A 347 4.30 6.98 2.29
CA GLU A 347 3.62 5.68 2.36
C GLU A 347 2.25 5.90 2.97
N GLU A 348 1.19 5.57 2.23
CA GLU A 348 -0.17 5.66 2.75
C GLU A 348 -0.37 4.67 3.91
N VAL A 349 -0.89 5.16 5.03
CA VAL A 349 -1.03 4.39 6.27
C VAL A 349 -2.44 4.50 6.85
N ALA A 350 -2.86 3.44 7.52
CA ALA A 350 -4.13 3.35 8.24
C ALA A 350 -3.85 3.20 9.74
N ARG A 351 -4.65 3.87 10.56
CA ARG A 351 -4.61 3.73 12.01
C ARG A 351 -5.46 2.55 12.43
N MET A 352 -4.81 1.52 12.97
CA MET A 352 -5.44 0.31 13.47
C MET A 352 -5.54 0.35 15.00
N PRO A 353 -6.60 -0.24 15.59
CA PRO A 353 -6.66 -0.46 17.04
C PRO A 353 -5.46 -1.32 17.49
N PRO A 354 -5.12 -1.34 18.79
CA PRO A 354 -4.01 -2.14 19.28
C PRO A 354 -4.13 -3.61 18.87
N PHE A 355 -3.07 -4.16 18.26
CA PHE A 355 -3.06 -5.53 17.77
C PHE A 355 -1.66 -6.14 17.85
N ARG A 356 -1.56 -7.46 17.84
CA ARG A 356 -0.26 -8.15 17.89
C ARG A 356 0.32 -8.30 16.48
N ARG A 357 1.56 -7.84 16.29
CA ARG A 357 2.34 -8.13 15.08
C ARG A 357 2.59 -9.65 14.99
N LYS A 358 2.59 -10.21 13.78
CA LYS A 358 2.82 -11.65 13.61
C LYS A 358 4.30 -11.99 13.64
N THR A 359 5.15 -11.09 13.17
CA THR A 359 6.60 -11.27 13.15
C THR A 359 7.33 -10.07 13.76
N LEU A 360 8.45 -10.35 14.43
CA LEU A 360 9.43 -9.36 14.87
C LEU A 360 10.73 -9.62 14.08
N ILE A 361 11.18 -8.61 13.34
CA ILE A 361 12.35 -8.70 12.47
C ILE A 361 13.46 -7.84 13.08
N LEU A 362 14.58 -8.47 13.44
CA LEU A 362 15.78 -7.81 13.94
C LEU A 362 16.80 -7.65 12.80
N ILE A 363 17.03 -6.40 12.38
CA ILE A 363 17.95 -6.02 11.30
C ILE A 363 19.16 -5.29 11.89
N GLY A 364 20.34 -5.46 11.30
CA GLY A 364 21.58 -4.84 11.79
C GLY A 364 22.82 -5.61 11.37
N ALA A 365 24.00 -5.01 11.59
CA ALA A 365 25.28 -5.59 11.20
C ALA A 365 25.52 -6.97 11.84
N GLN A 366 26.36 -7.80 11.20
CA GLN A 366 26.71 -9.10 11.77
C GLN A 366 27.59 -8.91 13.01
N GLY A 367 27.15 -9.40 14.17
CA GLY A 367 27.89 -9.26 15.44
C GLY A 367 27.40 -8.12 16.34
N VAL A 368 26.40 -7.34 15.91
CA VAL A 368 25.81 -6.24 16.70
C VAL A 368 24.91 -6.70 17.87
N GLY A 369 24.71 -8.01 18.05
CA GLY A 369 23.92 -8.56 19.16
C GLY A 369 22.47 -8.97 18.84
N ARG A 370 22.06 -8.99 17.56
CA ARG A 370 20.72 -9.43 17.12
C ARG A 370 20.32 -10.80 17.68
N ARG A 371 21.21 -11.79 17.55
CA ARG A 371 20.98 -13.16 18.03
C ARG A 371 20.86 -13.22 19.55
N SER A 372 21.64 -12.42 20.27
CA SER A 372 21.59 -12.34 21.73
C SER A 372 20.25 -11.79 22.20
N LEU A 373 19.76 -10.70 21.60
CA LEU A 373 18.44 -10.14 21.87
C LEU A 373 17.32 -11.13 21.53
N LYS A 374 17.39 -11.79 20.36
CA LYS A 374 16.45 -12.83 19.96
C LYS A 374 16.37 -13.94 21.01
N ASN A 375 17.51 -14.52 21.39
CA ASN A 375 17.56 -15.61 22.35
C ASN A 375 17.03 -15.18 23.73
N LYS A 376 17.38 -13.97 24.18
CA LYS A 376 16.88 -13.42 25.43
C LYS A 376 15.35 -13.26 25.42
N LEU A 377 14.79 -12.82 24.30
CA LEU A 377 13.33 -12.70 24.12
C LEU A 377 12.62 -14.06 24.14
N LEU A 378 13.18 -15.06 23.45
CA LEU A 378 12.64 -16.42 23.43
C LEU A 378 12.66 -17.09 24.82
N THR A 379 13.73 -16.87 25.60
CA THR A 379 13.84 -17.39 26.98
C THR A 379 12.93 -16.63 27.95
N HIS A 380 12.76 -15.33 27.75
CA HIS A 380 11.90 -14.50 28.60
C HIS A 380 10.43 -14.92 28.53
N ASP A 381 9.92 -15.25 27.34
CA ASP A 381 8.53 -15.68 27.18
C ASP A 381 8.34 -16.61 25.98
N SER A 382 8.57 -17.90 26.21
CA SER A 382 8.46 -18.95 25.19
C SER A 382 7.01 -19.26 24.77
N LEU A 383 6.01 -18.78 25.52
CA LEU A 383 4.61 -18.90 25.16
C LEU A 383 4.22 -17.83 24.13
N ARG A 384 4.77 -16.62 24.25
CA ARG A 384 4.49 -15.52 23.32
C ARG A 384 5.40 -15.48 22.10
N TYR A 385 6.65 -15.89 22.24
CA TYR A 385 7.65 -15.76 21.18
C TYR A 385 8.09 -17.13 20.67
N GLY A 386 8.24 -17.24 19.36
CA GLY A 386 8.79 -18.41 18.68
C GLY A 386 9.83 -17.99 17.64
N THR A 387 10.61 -18.93 17.13
CA THR A 387 11.55 -18.70 16.04
C THR A 387 11.55 -19.91 15.12
N THR A 388 12.05 -19.73 13.90
CA THR A 388 12.13 -20.80 12.90
C THR A 388 13.33 -21.70 13.16
N THR A 389 13.18 -23.00 12.94
CA THR A 389 14.32 -23.91 12.83
C THR A 389 14.94 -23.78 11.43
N PRO A 390 16.22 -23.38 11.31
CA PRO A 390 16.89 -23.26 10.01
C PRO A 390 17.11 -24.63 9.38
N TYR A 391 17.15 -24.68 8.05
CA TYR A 391 17.43 -25.89 7.28
C TYR A 391 18.90 -25.93 6.89
N THR A 392 19.45 -27.14 6.79
CA THR A 392 20.81 -27.36 6.27
C THR A 392 20.91 -28.62 5.41
N SER A 393 21.79 -28.57 4.41
CA SER A 393 22.20 -29.75 3.65
C SER A 393 23.36 -30.54 4.27
N ARG A 394 23.92 -30.03 5.37
CA ARG A 394 24.98 -30.72 6.12
C ARG A 394 24.45 -32.04 6.68
N LYS A 395 25.29 -33.09 6.69
CA LYS A 395 24.97 -34.32 7.41
C LYS A 395 24.85 -34.04 8.92
N ARG A 396 23.79 -34.58 9.53
CA ARG A 396 23.57 -34.58 10.98
C ARG A 396 24.77 -35.19 11.70
N LYS A 397 25.30 -34.51 12.72
CA LYS A 397 26.36 -35.04 13.60
C LYS A 397 25.76 -35.92 14.70
N GLU A 398 26.62 -36.72 15.32
CA GLU A 398 26.24 -37.50 16.51
C GLU A 398 25.82 -36.55 17.65
N GLY A 399 24.68 -36.83 18.29
CA GLY A 399 24.08 -35.97 19.32
C GLY A 399 23.17 -34.85 18.80
N GLU A 400 23.09 -34.62 17.48
CA GLU A 400 22.11 -33.68 16.90
C GLU A 400 20.81 -34.40 16.55
N TRP A 401 19.68 -33.74 16.79
CA TRP A 401 18.34 -34.22 16.45
C TRP A 401 17.70 -33.31 15.41
N ASP A 402 16.97 -33.93 14.47
CA ASP A 402 16.24 -33.20 13.44
C ASP A 402 15.14 -32.34 14.08
N GLY A 403 15.01 -31.10 13.60
CA GLY A 403 14.04 -30.13 14.12
C GLY A 403 14.45 -29.42 15.41
N GLN A 404 15.57 -29.82 16.06
CA GLN A 404 16.01 -29.17 17.30
C GLN A 404 16.86 -27.92 17.05
N SER A 405 17.98 -28.07 16.35
CA SER A 405 18.87 -26.95 15.98
C SER A 405 18.86 -26.67 14.49
N TYR A 406 18.68 -27.72 13.69
CA TYR A 406 18.53 -27.66 12.26
C TYR A 406 17.52 -28.70 11.79
N SER A 407 16.85 -28.39 10.69
CA SER A 407 16.15 -29.38 9.88
C SER A 407 17.09 -29.85 8.78
N PHE A 408 17.40 -31.15 8.75
CA PHE A 408 18.38 -31.73 7.86
C PHE A 408 17.71 -32.24 6.58
N VAL A 409 18.05 -31.65 5.44
CA VAL A 409 17.50 -32.00 4.12
C VAL A 409 18.61 -32.35 3.14
N SER A 410 18.27 -33.00 2.02
CA SER A 410 19.28 -33.25 0.99
C SER A 410 19.69 -31.96 0.27
N ARG A 411 20.94 -31.87 -0.21
CA ARG A 411 21.37 -30.71 -1.01
C ARG A 411 20.51 -30.51 -2.25
N ALA A 412 20.16 -31.59 -2.94
CA ALA A 412 19.33 -31.54 -4.15
C ALA A 412 17.92 -30.99 -3.88
N GLU A 413 17.28 -31.44 -2.80
CA GLU A 413 15.99 -30.91 -2.36
C GLU A 413 16.09 -29.42 -2.01
N MET A 414 17.11 -29.04 -1.23
CA MET A 414 17.32 -27.64 -0.85
C MET A 414 17.55 -26.73 -2.06
N GLU A 415 18.34 -27.17 -3.05
CA GLU A 415 18.56 -26.43 -4.30
C GLU A 415 17.28 -26.29 -5.13
N GLN A 416 16.44 -27.33 -5.19
CA GLN A 416 15.15 -27.28 -5.86
C GLN A 416 14.20 -26.29 -5.17
N ASP A 417 14.14 -26.32 -3.84
CA ASP A 417 13.33 -25.43 -3.02
C ASP A 417 13.79 -23.96 -3.13
N ILE A 418 15.11 -23.73 -3.15
CA ILE A 418 15.71 -22.41 -3.39
C ILE A 418 15.31 -21.90 -4.78
N LYS A 419 15.43 -22.74 -5.82
CA LYS A 419 15.02 -22.37 -7.20
C LYS A 419 13.53 -22.08 -7.31
N ALA A 420 12.72 -22.73 -6.46
CA ALA A 420 11.28 -22.50 -6.36
C ALA A 420 10.90 -21.28 -5.48
N GLY A 421 11.87 -20.54 -4.94
CA GLY A 421 11.62 -19.35 -4.12
C GLY A 421 11.01 -19.64 -2.74
N ARG A 422 11.20 -20.86 -2.21
CA ARG A 422 10.63 -21.27 -0.90
C ARG A 422 11.47 -20.85 0.31
N TYR A 423 12.67 -20.31 0.07
CA TYR A 423 13.59 -19.83 1.11
C TYR A 423 13.57 -18.31 1.16
N LEU A 424 13.45 -17.78 2.37
CA LEU A 424 13.58 -16.35 2.65
C LEU A 424 15.02 -15.89 2.43
N GLU A 425 15.95 -16.63 3.04
CA GLU A 425 17.38 -16.43 2.94
C GLU A 425 18.07 -17.78 2.88
N HIS A 426 19.14 -17.85 2.10
CA HIS A 426 19.98 -19.03 2.00
C HIS A 426 21.43 -18.63 1.72
N GLY A 427 22.36 -19.46 2.15
CA GLY A 427 23.79 -19.27 1.97
C GLY A 427 24.53 -20.60 1.98
N GLU A 428 25.79 -20.58 1.55
CA GLU A 428 26.67 -21.73 1.57
C GLU A 428 27.81 -21.49 2.56
N TYR A 429 28.06 -22.46 3.44
CA TYR A 429 29.14 -22.42 4.43
C TYR A 429 29.78 -23.81 4.52
N GLU A 430 31.11 -23.85 4.41
CA GLU A 430 31.90 -25.11 4.39
C GLU A 430 31.33 -26.17 3.41
N GLY A 431 30.89 -25.74 2.23
CA GLY A 431 30.33 -26.62 1.19
C GLY A 431 28.91 -27.15 1.46
N ASN A 432 28.26 -26.69 2.54
CA ASN A 432 26.89 -27.05 2.89
C ASN A 432 25.96 -25.84 2.78
N LEU A 433 24.73 -26.08 2.36
CA LEU A 433 23.70 -25.05 2.27
C LEU A 433 23.02 -24.87 3.62
N TYR A 434 22.64 -23.64 3.90
CA TYR A 434 21.89 -23.22 5.07
C TYR A 434 20.82 -22.22 4.64
N GLY A 435 19.66 -22.22 5.29
CA GLY A 435 18.62 -21.26 4.96
C GLY A 435 17.36 -21.38 5.80
N THR A 436 16.54 -20.34 5.75
CA THR A 436 15.28 -20.25 6.47
C THR A 436 14.12 -20.35 5.47
N LYS A 437 13.25 -21.35 5.61
CA LYS A 437 12.05 -21.49 4.76
C LYS A 437 10.98 -20.49 5.16
N ILE A 438 10.24 -19.98 4.18
CA ILE A 438 9.10 -19.08 4.43
C ILE A 438 7.99 -19.82 5.18
N SER A 439 7.76 -21.10 4.86
CA SER A 439 6.74 -21.92 5.53
C SER A 439 6.97 -22.07 7.03
N SER A 440 8.22 -22.13 7.48
CA SER A 440 8.54 -22.21 8.91
C SER A 440 8.14 -20.93 9.67
N ILE A 441 8.12 -19.78 9.01
CA ILE A 441 7.61 -18.53 9.59
C ILE A 441 6.09 -18.65 9.77
N GLN A 442 5.40 -19.13 8.73
CA GLN A 442 3.96 -19.36 8.75
C GLN A 442 3.55 -20.35 9.86
N GLU A 443 4.30 -21.43 10.04
CA GLU A 443 4.08 -22.43 11.10
C GLU A 443 4.16 -21.80 12.51
N VAL A 444 5.18 -20.97 12.76
CA VAL A 444 5.32 -20.27 14.05
C VAL A 444 4.15 -19.30 14.26
N VAL A 445 3.77 -18.55 13.24
CA VAL A 445 2.62 -17.63 13.31
C VAL A 445 1.32 -18.40 13.56
N ALA A 446 1.11 -19.53 12.89
CA ALA A 446 -0.07 -20.39 13.05
C ALA A 446 -0.16 -20.99 14.45
N SER A 447 0.97 -21.19 15.14
CA SER A 447 1.00 -21.60 16.55
C SER A 447 0.55 -20.53 17.55
N GLY A 448 0.20 -19.32 17.06
CA GLY A 448 -0.26 -18.20 17.89
C GLY A 448 0.88 -17.38 18.53
N LYS A 449 2.13 -17.66 18.15
CA LYS A 449 3.32 -16.97 18.63
C LYS A 449 3.76 -15.87 17.67
N MET A 450 4.38 -14.82 18.21
CA MET A 450 5.10 -13.85 17.39
C MET A 450 6.43 -14.49 16.94
N CYS A 451 6.63 -14.61 15.63
CA CYS A 451 7.84 -15.19 15.07
C CYS A 451 8.99 -14.17 15.09
N VAL A 452 10.04 -14.45 15.86
CA VAL A 452 11.22 -13.60 16.01
C VAL A 452 12.31 -14.07 15.04
N LEU A 453 12.76 -13.15 14.19
CA LEU A 453 13.68 -13.41 13.07
C LEU A 453 14.87 -12.45 13.14
N ASP A 454 16.09 -12.96 13.02
CA ASP A 454 17.34 -12.19 12.93
C ASP A 454 17.97 -12.33 11.53
N VAL A 455 17.27 -11.80 10.54
CA VAL A 455 17.55 -11.98 9.10
C VAL A 455 18.42 -10.86 8.53
N ASN A 456 18.92 -11.06 7.30
CA ASN A 456 19.59 -9.99 6.53
C ASN A 456 18.60 -8.85 6.16
N PRO A 457 19.02 -7.57 6.12
CA PRO A 457 18.20 -6.45 5.62
C PRO A 457 17.38 -6.74 4.34
N GLN A 458 17.95 -7.50 3.40
CA GLN A 458 17.27 -7.84 2.14
C GLN A 458 15.97 -8.65 2.32
N ALA A 459 15.86 -9.41 3.41
CA ALA A 459 14.67 -10.19 3.72
C ALA A 459 13.44 -9.32 4.02
N VAL A 460 13.63 -8.05 4.42
CA VAL A 460 12.54 -7.12 4.72
C VAL A 460 11.59 -6.96 3.54
N LYS A 461 12.10 -6.97 2.31
CA LYS A 461 11.28 -6.81 1.09
C LYS A 461 10.31 -7.97 0.86
N VAL A 462 10.67 -9.17 1.31
CA VAL A 462 9.82 -10.35 1.24
C VAL A 462 8.84 -10.38 2.41
N LEU A 463 9.27 -9.94 3.59
CA LEU A 463 8.48 -10.03 4.81
C LEU A 463 7.54 -8.83 5.06
N ARG A 464 7.74 -7.68 4.42
CA ARG A 464 6.93 -6.47 4.61
C ARG A 464 5.59 -6.55 3.87
N THR A 465 4.75 -7.50 4.28
CA THR A 465 3.44 -7.78 3.67
C THR A 465 2.36 -7.96 4.73
N ALA A 466 1.09 -7.92 4.30
CA ALA A 466 -0.09 -8.21 5.13
C ALA A 466 -0.07 -9.63 5.73
N GLU A 467 0.67 -10.54 5.11
CA GLU A 467 0.80 -11.92 5.58
C GLU A 467 1.58 -11.98 6.91
N PHE A 468 2.74 -11.32 6.97
CA PHE A 468 3.66 -11.37 8.10
C PHE A 468 3.55 -10.21 9.06
N VAL A 469 2.90 -9.11 8.65
CA VAL A 469 2.62 -7.89 9.44
C VAL A 469 3.79 -7.56 10.39
N PRO A 470 5.01 -7.34 9.84
CA PRO A 470 6.21 -7.34 10.65
C PRO A 470 6.31 -6.09 11.53
N TYR A 471 7.01 -6.23 12.65
CA TYR A 471 7.61 -5.13 13.38
C TYR A 471 9.12 -5.17 13.14
N ILE A 472 9.65 -4.15 12.46
CA ILE A 472 11.04 -4.14 12.00
C ILE A 472 11.86 -3.27 12.94
N VAL A 473 12.76 -3.90 13.69
CA VAL A 473 13.65 -3.25 14.64
C VAL A 473 15.08 -3.30 14.11
N PHE A 474 15.66 -2.12 13.89
CA PHE A 474 17.07 -1.98 13.61
C PHE A 474 17.88 -1.96 14.91
N ILE A 475 18.92 -2.78 14.95
CA ILE A 475 19.91 -2.85 16.02
C ILE A 475 21.20 -2.25 15.46
N GLY A 476 21.43 -0.99 15.80
CA GLY A 476 22.61 -0.24 15.43
C GLY A 476 23.80 -0.55 16.33
N ALA A 477 25.00 -0.50 15.75
CA ALA A 477 26.23 -0.59 16.49
C ALA A 477 26.43 0.67 17.35
N PRO A 478 26.95 0.53 18.58
CA PRO A 478 27.46 1.66 19.33
C PRO A 478 28.77 2.16 18.68
N ASP A 479 29.36 3.20 19.25
CA ASP A 479 30.70 3.65 18.82
C ASP A 479 31.74 2.52 18.98
N PHE A 480 32.86 2.67 18.26
CA PHE A 480 33.91 1.66 18.20
C PHE A 480 34.46 1.28 19.58
N ASP A 481 34.69 2.26 20.46
CA ASP A 481 35.29 2.02 21.77
C ASP A 481 34.35 1.27 22.71
N THR A 482 33.05 1.64 22.68
CA THR A 482 31.99 0.93 23.39
C THR A 482 31.84 -0.50 22.85
N LEU A 483 31.81 -0.68 21.53
CA LEU A 483 31.70 -2.01 20.91
C LEU A 483 32.90 -2.91 21.28
N LYS A 484 34.10 -2.35 21.30
CA LYS A 484 35.34 -3.04 21.68
C LYS A 484 35.30 -3.48 23.14
N THR A 485 34.89 -2.59 24.03
CA THR A 485 34.74 -2.88 25.47
C THR A 485 33.71 -3.99 25.71
N ASN A 486 32.56 -3.91 25.04
CA ASN A 486 31.51 -4.93 25.13
C ASN A 486 31.97 -6.29 24.61
N ASN A 487 32.71 -6.31 23.50
CA ASN A 487 33.26 -7.55 22.96
C ASN A 487 34.25 -8.20 23.94
N GLN A 488 35.12 -7.41 24.56
CA GLN A 488 36.06 -7.90 25.59
C GLN A 488 35.31 -8.49 26.78
N ALA A 489 34.36 -7.75 27.35
CA ALA A 489 33.54 -8.21 28.47
C ALA A 489 32.74 -9.49 28.12
N ALA A 490 32.22 -9.60 26.89
CA ALA A 490 31.50 -10.80 26.44
C ALA A 490 32.40 -12.03 26.34
N VAL A 491 33.68 -11.86 25.96
CA VAL A 491 34.66 -12.96 25.95
C VAL A 491 35.02 -13.37 27.38
N GLU A 492 35.27 -12.40 28.27
CA GLU A 492 35.58 -12.65 29.68
C GLU A 492 34.44 -13.37 30.41
N ALA A 493 33.19 -13.00 30.09
CA ALA A 493 31.99 -13.65 30.62
C ALA A 493 31.66 -15.00 29.94
N GLY A 494 32.47 -15.46 28.98
CA GLY A 494 32.24 -16.71 28.24
C GLY A 494 31.03 -16.69 27.29
N MET A 495 30.46 -15.51 27.02
CA MET A 495 29.34 -15.31 26.11
C MET A 495 29.78 -15.23 24.63
N ALA A 496 31.05 -14.92 24.37
CA ALA A 496 31.65 -14.90 23.05
C ALA A 496 32.85 -15.86 22.97
N SER A 497 32.92 -16.65 21.91
CA SER A 497 33.97 -17.66 21.73
C SER A 497 35.31 -17.11 21.22
N LYS A 498 35.30 -15.91 20.64
CA LYS A 498 36.47 -15.26 20.04
C LYS A 498 36.39 -13.75 20.27
N GLN A 499 37.52 -13.17 20.68
CA GLN A 499 37.70 -11.73 20.67
C GLN A 499 37.84 -11.22 19.24
N LEU A 500 37.01 -10.24 18.89
CA LEU A 500 37.04 -9.63 17.57
C LEU A 500 38.26 -8.71 17.44
N THR A 501 38.83 -8.69 16.26
CA THR A 501 39.91 -7.76 15.89
C THR A 501 39.35 -6.35 15.68
N ASP A 502 40.18 -5.32 15.85
CA ASP A 502 39.81 -3.93 15.59
C ASP A 502 39.25 -3.74 14.16
N GLY A 503 39.80 -4.47 13.17
CA GLY A 503 39.29 -4.45 11.80
C GLY A 503 37.91 -5.11 11.63
N GLU A 504 37.59 -6.16 12.41
CA GLU A 504 36.24 -6.74 12.43
C GLU A 504 35.25 -5.78 13.10
N LEU A 505 35.63 -5.12 14.20
CA LEU A 505 34.80 -4.16 14.92
C LEU A 505 34.47 -2.92 14.07
N LEU A 506 35.47 -2.35 13.36
CA LEU A 506 35.23 -1.24 12.44
C LEU A 506 34.26 -1.62 11.32
N ARG A 507 34.36 -2.84 10.77
CA ARG A 507 33.41 -3.32 9.76
C ARG A 507 31.99 -3.40 10.29
N ILE A 508 31.79 -3.75 11.57
CA ILE A 508 30.45 -3.79 12.18
C ILE A 508 29.86 -2.38 12.25
N VAL A 509 30.65 -1.39 12.66
CA VAL A 509 30.22 0.02 12.71
C VAL A 509 29.89 0.53 11.31
N ASP A 510 30.80 0.35 10.34
CA ASP A 510 30.58 0.76 8.95
C ASP A 510 29.37 0.07 8.30
N GLU A 511 29.20 -1.23 8.55
CA GLU A 511 28.04 -1.99 8.05
C GLU A 511 26.74 -1.50 8.70
N SER A 512 26.76 -1.20 10.00
CA SER A 512 25.61 -0.66 10.72
C SER A 512 25.14 0.66 10.08
N ASP A 513 26.05 1.58 9.83
CA ASP A 513 25.74 2.88 9.20
C ASP A 513 25.18 2.70 7.79
N ARG A 514 25.79 1.80 7.00
CA ARG A 514 25.30 1.48 5.65
C ARG A 514 23.89 0.90 5.65
N ILE A 515 23.60 -0.01 6.59
CA ILE A 515 22.26 -0.60 6.74
C ILE A 515 21.25 0.48 7.13
N GLN A 516 21.60 1.35 8.09
CA GLN A 516 20.73 2.44 8.52
C GLN A 516 20.40 3.40 7.37
N GLN A 517 21.39 3.76 6.55
CA GLN A 517 21.18 4.63 5.39
C GLN A 517 20.33 3.97 4.30
N ALA A 518 20.56 2.67 4.03
CA ALA A 518 19.91 1.98 2.91
C ALA A 518 18.49 1.46 3.24
N TYR A 519 18.21 1.14 4.50
CA TYR A 519 16.95 0.50 4.93
C TYR A 519 16.18 1.29 5.98
N GLY A 520 16.66 2.47 6.39
CA GLY A 520 16.09 3.28 7.47
C GLY A 520 14.58 3.53 7.33
N HIS A 521 14.09 3.67 6.09
CA HIS A 521 12.67 3.87 5.79
C HIS A 521 11.78 2.67 6.15
N TYR A 522 12.33 1.47 6.24
CA TYR A 522 11.55 0.29 6.63
C TYR A 522 11.42 0.11 8.15
N PHE A 523 12.25 0.77 8.95
CA PHE A 523 12.30 0.51 10.39
C PHE A 523 11.08 1.10 11.10
N ASP A 524 10.53 0.34 12.03
CA ASP A 524 9.55 0.81 13.01
C ASP A 524 10.25 1.37 14.26
N LEU A 525 11.43 0.81 14.60
CA LEU A 525 12.25 1.20 15.75
C LEU A 525 13.73 1.05 15.42
N SER A 526 14.55 1.97 15.91
CA SER A 526 16.02 1.88 15.86
C SER A 526 16.57 1.94 17.29
N LEU A 527 17.39 0.95 17.66
CA LEU A 527 18.05 0.82 18.96
C LEU A 527 19.56 0.76 18.76
N VAL A 528 20.32 1.54 19.53
CA VAL A 528 21.79 1.43 19.56
C VAL A 528 22.17 0.46 20.66
N ASN A 529 22.78 -0.66 20.31
CA ASN A 529 23.09 -1.72 21.27
C ASN A 529 24.41 -1.47 22.02
N SER A 530 24.41 -0.45 22.87
CA SER A 530 25.53 -0.16 23.79
C SER A 530 25.54 -1.05 25.02
N ASP A 531 24.37 -1.52 25.45
CA ASP A 531 24.21 -2.49 26.54
C ASP A 531 23.07 -3.45 26.20
N LEU A 532 23.32 -4.75 26.35
CA LEU A 532 22.37 -5.77 25.93
C LEU A 532 21.10 -5.78 26.79
N ASP A 533 21.23 -5.47 28.09
CA ASP A 533 20.14 -5.54 29.04
C ASP A 533 19.22 -4.32 28.88
N GLN A 534 19.78 -3.14 28.74
CA GLN A 534 19.07 -1.91 28.42
C GLN A 534 18.34 -2.03 27.08
N SER A 535 19.05 -2.44 26.03
CA SER A 535 18.45 -2.61 24.69
C SER A 535 17.31 -3.63 24.71
N PHE A 536 17.44 -4.68 25.51
CA PHE A 536 16.38 -5.66 25.71
C PHE A 536 15.15 -5.06 26.42
N GLN A 537 15.34 -4.23 27.45
CA GLN A 537 14.23 -3.55 28.12
C GLN A 537 13.53 -2.56 27.18
N GLU A 538 14.28 -1.79 26.41
CA GLU A 538 13.72 -0.87 25.41
C GLU A 538 12.89 -1.62 24.36
N LEU A 539 13.39 -2.77 23.88
CA LEU A 539 12.65 -3.65 22.98
C LEU A 539 11.35 -4.17 23.63
N LEU A 540 11.39 -4.61 24.89
CA LEU A 540 10.19 -5.07 25.60
C LEU A 540 9.14 -3.97 25.74
N VAL A 541 9.56 -2.75 26.10
CA VAL A 541 8.66 -1.59 26.20
C VAL A 541 8.01 -1.31 24.86
N ALA A 542 8.78 -1.33 23.76
CA ALA A 542 8.25 -1.12 22.42
C ALA A 542 7.24 -2.21 22.03
N LEU A 543 7.53 -3.48 22.33
CA LEU A 543 6.62 -4.59 22.05
C LEU A 543 5.33 -4.53 22.87
N GLU A 544 5.37 -4.02 24.10
CA GLU A 544 4.18 -3.84 24.92
C GLU A 544 3.31 -2.69 24.39
N LYS A 545 3.91 -1.59 23.93
CA LYS A 545 3.16 -0.49 23.30
C LYS A 545 2.34 -0.94 22.11
N LEU A 546 2.82 -1.89 21.30
CA LEU A 546 2.04 -2.45 20.19
C LEU A 546 0.71 -3.07 20.66
N ARG A 547 0.65 -3.57 21.89
CA ARG A 547 -0.53 -4.22 22.45
C ARG A 547 -1.51 -3.24 23.08
N THR A 548 -1.04 -2.08 23.52
CA THR A 548 -1.83 -1.12 24.29
C THR A 548 -2.20 0.12 23.48
N GLU A 549 -1.39 0.47 22.49
CA GLU A 549 -1.53 1.70 21.71
C GLU A 549 -1.98 1.40 20.26
N PRO A 550 -2.80 2.29 19.65
CA PRO A 550 -3.11 2.21 18.23
C PRO A 550 -1.86 2.29 17.35
N GLN A 551 -1.86 1.57 16.24
CA GLN A 551 -0.70 1.47 15.36
C GLN A 551 -1.00 2.03 13.98
N TRP A 552 0.01 2.64 13.36
CA TRP A 552 -0.03 3.00 11.95
C TRP A 552 0.62 1.89 11.14
N VAL A 553 -0.11 1.37 10.16
CA VAL A 553 0.36 0.33 9.23
C VAL A 553 0.09 0.76 7.79
N PRO A 554 0.87 0.27 6.81
CA PRO A 554 0.57 0.50 5.39
C PRO A 554 -0.88 0.11 5.07
N VAL A 555 -1.61 0.90 4.27
CA VAL A 555 -3.02 0.55 3.99
C VAL A 555 -3.17 -0.75 3.22
N SER A 556 -2.13 -1.15 2.46
CA SER A 556 -2.05 -2.45 1.76
C SER A 556 -2.05 -3.66 2.70
N TRP A 557 -1.93 -3.45 4.01
CA TRP A 557 -2.07 -4.51 5.01
C TRP A 557 -3.49 -4.65 5.56
N VAL A 558 -4.37 -3.69 5.23
CA VAL A 558 -5.73 -3.58 5.77
C VAL A 558 -6.78 -3.79 4.68
N TYR A 559 -6.57 -3.19 3.51
CA TYR A 559 -7.52 -3.20 2.39
C TYR A 559 -7.08 -4.11 1.24
#